data_AF-A0A843AEH8-F1
#
_entry.id   AF-A0A843AEH8-F1
#
_cell.length_a   1.000
_cell.length_b   1.000
_cell.length_c   1.000
_cell.angle_alpha   90.00
_cell.angle_beta   90.00
_cell.angle_gamma   90.00
#
_symmetry.space_group_name_H-M   'P 1'
#
loop_
_entity.id
_entity.type
_entity.pdbx_description
1 polymer ?
#
loop_
_entity_poly.entity_id
_entity_poly.type
_entity_poly.pdbx_seq_one_letter_code
_entity_poly.pdbx_strand_id
1 'polypeptide(L)'
;MEGLVQYFLSMMTLVFAIASIIAGIFTAYFGSGKSRAVGAILIVIGLFVGVIFLWGANLLSFMGAPVELLNFSGTIVNGIIAVIGAVVGALIALGIFLLAIMKA
;
A
#
# COMPACT_ATOMS: atom_id res chain seq x y z
N MET A 1 1.03 -16.92 -16.17
CA MET A 1 1.86 -15.73 -15.85
C MET A 1 1.01 -14.49 -15.60
N GLU A 2 -0.10 -14.31 -16.35
CA GLU A 2 -1.02 -13.16 -16.23
C GLU A 2 -1.53 -12.90 -14.79
N GLY A 3 -1.93 -13.94 -14.05
CA GLY A 3 -2.39 -13.76 -12.66
C GLY A 3 -1.32 -13.33 -11.65
N LEU A 4 -0.05 -13.64 -11.89
CA LEU A 4 1.03 -13.32 -10.94
C LEU A 4 1.45 -11.85 -11.03
N VAL A 5 1.44 -11.29 -12.25
CA VAL A 5 1.71 -9.87 -12.49
C VAL A 5 0.58 -9.01 -11.93
N GLN A 6 -0.68 -9.37 -12.17
CA GLN A 6 -1.84 -8.68 -11.59
C GLN A 6 -1.80 -8.71 -10.06
N TYR A 7 -1.45 -9.86 -9.47
CA TYR A 7 -1.28 -9.99 -8.03
C TYR A 7 -0.17 -9.07 -7.49
N PHE A 8 1.00 -9.06 -8.13
CA PHE A 8 2.10 -8.16 -7.76
C PHE A 8 1.69 -6.69 -7.87
N LEU A 9 1.12 -6.27 -9.00
CA LEU A 9 0.70 -4.88 -9.23
C LEU A 9 -0.41 -4.45 -8.27
N SER A 10 -1.36 -5.33 -7.98
CA SER A 10 -2.40 -5.11 -6.97
C SER A 10 -1.77 -4.82 -5.61
N MET A 11 -0.80 -5.63 -5.19
CA MET A 11 -0.14 -5.45 -3.88
C MET A 11 0.75 -4.24 -3.81
N MET A 12 1.54 -4.02 -4.86
CA MET A 12 2.42 -2.88 -4.97
C MET A 12 1.61 -1.58 -4.89
N THR A 13 0.53 -1.46 -5.68
CA THR A 13 -0.29 -0.24 -5.71
C THR A 13 -1.05 -0.02 -4.39
N LEU A 14 -1.60 -1.08 -3.78
CA LEU A 14 -2.29 -0.99 -2.49
C LEU A 14 -1.36 -0.52 -1.37
N VAL A 15 -0.23 -1.22 -1.19
CA VAL A 15 0.72 -0.92 -0.11
C VAL A 15 1.37 0.44 -0.34
N PHE A 16 1.74 0.76 -1.58
CA PHE A 16 2.31 2.07 -1.92
C PHE A 16 1.32 3.20 -1.64
N ALA A 17 0.04 3.06 -2.00
CA ALA A 17 -0.97 4.09 -1.75
C ALA A 17 -1.13 4.33 -0.23
N ILE A 18 -1.31 3.28 0.55
CA ILE A 18 -1.47 3.37 2.02
C ILE A 18 -0.21 3.96 2.66
N ALA A 19 0.95 3.41 2.35
CA ALA A 19 2.22 3.85 2.94
C ALA A 19 2.56 5.30 2.56
N SER A 20 2.32 5.70 1.31
CA SER A 20 2.58 7.07 0.85
C SER A 20 1.65 8.08 1.51
N ILE A 21 0.37 7.74 1.70
CA ILE A 21 -0.58 8.61 2.42
C ILE A 21 -0.14 8.74 3.88
N ILE A 22 0.13 7.63 4.58
CA ILE A 22 0.54 7.66 5.99
C ILE A 22 1.86 8.43 6.16
N ALA A 23 2.88 8.09 5.37
CA ALA A 23 4.17 8.78 5.40
C ALA A 23 4.05 10.25 5.03
N GLY A 24 3.20 10.57 4.05
CA GLY A 24 2.90 11.93 3.62
C GLY A 24 2.21 12.74 4.72
N ILE A 25 1.24 12.15 5.44
CA ILE A 25 0.58 12.77 6.61
C ILE A 25 1.60 13.09 7.69
N PHE A 26 2.42 12.11 8.08
CA PHE A 26 3.45 12.33 9.09
C PHE A 26 4.47 13.38 8.67
N THR A 27 4.89 13.37 7.40
CA THR A 27 5.86 14.31 6.86
C THR A 27 5.27 15.72 6.73
N ALA A 28 4.00 15.85 6.35
CA ALA A 28 3.32 17.14 6.29
C ALA A 28 3.10 17.73 7.70
N TYR A 29 2.73 16.88 8.66
CA TYR A 29 2.45 17.29 10.02
C TYR A 29 3.72 17.64 10.82
N PHE A 30 4.71 16.74 10.84
CA PHE A 30 5.94 16.90 11.62
C PHE A 30 7.08 17.61 10.86
N GLY A 31 6.99 17.74 9.54
CA GLY A 31 8.01 18.41 8.74
C GLY A 31 8.00 19.94 8.87
N SER A 32 9.15 20.55 8.62
CA SER A 32 9.34 22.00 8.55
C SER A 32 9.74 22.46 7.14
N GLY A 33 9.27 23.66 6.76
CA GLY A 33 9.59 24.27 5.47
C GLY A 33 9.31 23.36 4.27
N LYS A 34 10.37 23.00 3.54
CA LYS A 34 10.30 22.15 2.33
C LYS A 34 9.82 20.72 2.61
N SER A 35 10.14 20.16 3.79
CA SER A 35 9.73 18.79 4.15
C SER A 35 8.20 18.67 4.20
N ARG A 36 7.50 19.69 4.74
CA ARG A 36 6.03 19.72 4.76
C ARG A 36 5.41 19.66 3.37
N ALA A 37 6.01 20.37 2.40
CA ALA A 37 5.54 20.35 1.01
C ALA A 37 5.72 18.96 0.37
N VAL A 38 6.84 18.28 0.64
CA VAL A 38 7.07 16.90 0.18
C VAL A 38 6.02 15.95 0.77
N GLY A 39 5.67 16.12 2.04
CA GLY A 39 4.61 15.36 2.68
C GLY A 39 3.25 15.53 1.98
N ALA A 40 2.87 16.76 1.65
CA ALA A 40 1.64 17.04 0.91
C ALA A 40 1.66 16.39 -0.50
N ILE A 41 2.80 16.46 -1.20
CA ILE A 41 2.96 15.82 -2.51
C ILE A 41 2.82 14.29 -2.40
N LEU A 42 3.41 13.67 -1.37
CA LEU A 42 3.28 12.23 -1.12
C LEU A 42 1.83 11.81 -0.87
N ILE A 43 1.05 12.61 -0.13
CA ILE A 43 -0.39 12.35 0.07
C ILE A 43 -1.11 12.37 -1.28
N VAL A 44 -0.88 13.38 -2.10
CA VAL A 44 -1.54 13.51 -3.41
C VAL A 44 -1.18 12.34 -4.32
N ILE A 45 0.10 11.96 -4.42
CA ILE A 45 0.54 10.80 -5.20
C ILE A 45 -0.10 9.52 -4.67
N GLY A 46 -0.11 9.32 -3.35
CA GLY A 46 -0.74 8.16 -2.72
C GLY A 46 -2.24 8.06 -3.01
N LEU A 47 -2.97 9.19 -3.00
CA LEU A 47 -4.38 9.24 -3.39
C LEU A 47 -4.58 8.89 -4.87
N PHE A 48 -3.75 9.42 -5.78
CA PHE A 48 -3.82 9.08 -7.20
C PHE A 48 -3.59 7.58 -7.44
N VAL A 49 -2.57 7.00 -6.81
CA VAL A 49 -2.30 5.55 -6.90
C VAL A 49 -3.43 4.74 -6.25
N GLY A 50 -4.01 5.23 -5.16
CA GLY A 50 -5.18 4.64 -4.53
C GLY A 50 -6.38 4.58 -5.48
N VAL A 51 -6.65 5.65 -6.23
CA VAL A 51 -7.69 5.65 -7.27
C VAL A 51 -7.42 4.62 -8.35
N ILE A 52 -6.17 4.49 -8.81
CA ILE A 52 -5.77 3.46 -9.79
C ILE A 52 -6.05 2.06 -9.24
N PHE A 53 -5.70 1.81 -7.97
CA PHE A 53 -6.00 0.53 -7.32
C PHE A 53 -7.50 0.26 -7.23
N LEU A 54 -8.31 1.23 -6.79
CA LEU A 54 -9.76 1.08 -6.66
C LEU A 54 -10.44 0.84 -8.01
N TRP A 55 -9.97 1.51 -9.07
CA TRP A 55 -10.43 1.25 -10.44
C TRP A 55 -10.03 -0.14 -10.92
N GLY A 56 -8.77 -0.55 -10.71
CA GLY A 56 -8.29 -1.89 -11.01
C GLY A 56 -9.04 -3.00 -10.26
N ALA A 57 -9.46 -2.70 -9.03
CA ALA A 57 -10.30 -3.55 -8.20
C ALA A 57 -11.78 -3.59 -8.63
N ASN A 58 -12.15 -2.90 -9.72
CA ASN A 58 -13.51 -2.74 -10.22
C ASN A 58 -14.47 -2.02 -9.25
N LEU A 59 -13.94 -1.31 -8.24
CA LEU A 59 -14.74 -0.53 -7.28
C LEU A 59 -15.14 0.85 -7.83
N LEU A 60 -14.48 1.31 -8.89
CA LEU A 60 -14.79 2.56 -9.61
C LEU A 60 -15.33 2.24 -11.02
N SER A 61 -16.34 1.37 -11.11
CA SER A 61 -16.90 0.90 -12.39
C SER A 61 -17.44 2.02 -13.29
N PHE A 62 -17.80 3.17 -12.73
CA PHE A 62 -18.20 4.38 -13.49
C PHE A 62 -17.07 4.96 -14.35
N MET A 63 -15.80 4.61 -14.09
CA MET A 63 -14.64 5.00 -14.90
C MET A 63 -14.37 4.04 -16.08
N GLY A 64 -15.24 3.04 -16.30
CA GLY A 64 -15.07 2.00 -17.31
C GLY A 64 -14.31 0.78 -16.79
N ALA A 65 -14.20 -0.26 -17.64
CA ALA A 65 -13.50 -1.49 -17.28
C ALA A 65 -11.98 -1.27 -17.18
N PRO A 66 -11.31 -1.82 -16.16
CA PRO A 66 -9.86 -1.76 -16.05
C PRO A 66 -9.19 -2.48 -17.22
N VAL A 67 -8.06 -1.93 -17.67
CA VAL A 67 -7.20 -2.62 -18.63
C VAL A 67 -6.74 -3.96 -18.05
N GLU A 68 -6.50 -4.94 -18.91
CA GLU A 68 -6.18 -6.32 -18.50
C GLU A 68 -5.03 -6.41 -17.48
N LEU A 69 -3.98 -5.60 -17.66
CA LEU A 69 -2.85 -5.53 -16.73
C LEU A 69 -3.22 -5.04 -15.32
N LEU A 70 -4.29 -4.24 -15.21
CA LEU A 70 -4.76 -3.64 -13.96
C LEU A 70 -6.07 -4.26 -13.47
N ASN A 71 -6.54 -5.35 -14.06
CA ASN A 71 -7.73 -6.05 -13.56
C ASN A 71 -7.38 -6.89 -12.33
N PHE A 72 -7.76 -6.40 -11.15
CA PHE A 72 -7.46 -7.01 -9.85
C PHE A 72 -8.63 -7.79 -9.25
N SER A 73 -9.75 -7.95 -9.96
CA SER A 73 -11.00 -8.50 -9.40
C SER A 73 -10.84 -9.88 -8.74
N GLY A 74 -9.91 -10.71 -9.20
CA GLY A 74 -9.60 -12.02 -8.60
C GLY A 74 -8.46 -12.04 -7.58
N THR A 75 -7.75 -10.93 -7.37
CA THR A 75 -6.51 -10.89 -6.57
C THR A 75 -6.63 -10.08 -5.28
N ILE A 76 -7.68 -9.26 -5.11
CA ILE A 76 -7.85 -8.36 -3.96
C ILE A 76 -7.84 -9.12 -2.63
N VAL A 77 -8.63 -10.20 -2.51
CA VAL A 77 -8.77 -10.96 -1.25
C VAL A 77 -7.44 -11.60 -0.85
N ASN A 78 -6.81 -12.32 -1.79
CA ASN A 78 -5.47 -12.91 -1.58
C ASN A 78 -4.46 -11.84 -1.19
N GLY A 79 -4.61 -10.68 -1.79
CA GLY A 79 -3.78 -9.54 -1.54
C GLY A 79 -3.90 -8.96 -0.13
N ILE A 80 -5.11 -8.70 0.32
CA ILE A 80 -5.37 -8.23 1.69
C ILE A 80 -4.83 -9.24 2.71
N ILE A 81 -5.07 -10.54 2.48
CA ILE A 81 -4.55 -11.63 3.33
C ILE A 81 -3.01 -11.58 3.37
N ALA A 82 -2.35 -11.36 2.22
CA ALA A 82 -0.90 -11.28 2.17
C ALA A 82 -0.33 -10.05 2.88
N VAL A 83 -0.97 -8.89 2.78
CA VAL A 83 -0.58 -7.69 3.53
C VAL A 83 -0.71 -7.93 5.04
N ILE A 84 -1.82 -8.50 5.48
CA ILE A 84 -2.02 -8.87 6.90
C ILE A 84 -0.95 -9.86 7.34
N GLY A 85 -0.71 -10.91 6.55
CA GLY A 85 0.33 -11.90 6.82
C GLY A 85 1.73 -11.28 6.94
N ALA A 86 2.06 -10.34 6.05
CA ALA A 86 3.33 -9.61 6.09
C ALA A 86 3.46 -8.77 7.36
N VAL A 87 2.41 -8.03 7.75
CA VAL A 87 2.40 -7.22 8.98
C VAL A 87 2.53 -8.10 10.23
N VAL A 88 1.73 -9.17 10.32
CA VAL A 88 1.77 -10.10 11.45
C VAL A 88 3.14 -10.77 11.56
N GLY A 89 3.68 -11.25 10.43
CA GLY A 89 5.01 -11.85 10.38
C GLY A 89 6.11 -10.87 10.82
N ALA A 90 6.05 -9.63 10.36
CA ALA A 90 6.98 -8.58 10.76
C ALA A 90 6.90 -8.28 12.27
N LEU A 91 5.70 -8.21 12.85
CA LEU A 91 5.51 -7.98 14.28
C LEU A 91 6.01 -9.15 15.14
N ILE A 92 5.79 -10.40 14.72
CA ILE A 92 6.31 -11.58 15.40
C ILE A 92 7.84 -11.57 15.38
N ALA A 93 8.43 -11.35 14.21
CA ALA A 93 9.88 -11.29 14.06
C ALA A 93 10.49 -10.17 14.92
N LEU A 94 9.88 -8.99 14.92
CA LEU A 94 10.26 -7.87 15.77
C LEU A 94 10.15 -8.23 17.26
N GLY A 95 9.07 -8.88 17.69
CA GLY A 95 8.87 -9.30 19.08
C GLY A 95 9.91 -10.32 19.55
N ILE A 96 10.21 -11.34 18.74
CA ILE A 96 11.27 -12.33 19.04
C ILE A 96 12.63 -11.63 19.14
N PHE A 97 12.94 -10.76 18.19
CA PHE A 97 14.17 -9.98 18.19
C PHE A 97 14.31 -9.14 19.47
N LEU A 98 13.27 -8.39 19.84
CA LEU A 98 13.27 -7.57 21.05
C LEU A 98 13.42 -8.41 22.32
N LEU A 99 12.72 -9.55 22.44
CA LEU A 99 12.86 -10.45 23.58
C LEU A 99 14.29 -11.00 23.72
N ALA A 100 14.97 -11.26 22.61
CA ALA A 100 16.35 -11.74 22.62
C ALA A 100 17.35 -10.69 23.12
N ILE A 101 17.14 -9.41 22.81
CA ILE A 101 18.08 -8.32 23.19
C ILE A 101 17.72 -7.60 24.50
N MET A 102 16.43 -7.51 24.86
CA MET A 102 15.99 -6.80 26.08
C MET A 102 16.14 -7.65 27.35
N LYS A 103 16.31 -8.97 27.19
CA LYS A 103 16.57 -9.91 28.29
C LYS A 103 18.05 -10.30 28.39
N ALA A 104 18.89 -9.79 27.48
CA ALA A 104 20.34 -9.81 27.59
C ALA A 104 20.82 -8.58 28.36
#